data_AF-A0A955TZB4-F1
#
_entry.id   AF-A0A955TZB4-F1
#
_cell.length_a   1.000
_cell.length_b   1.000
_cell.length_c   1.000
_cell.angle_alpha   90.00
_cell.angle_beta   90.00
_cell.angle_gamma   90.00
#
_symmetry.space_group_name_H-M   'P 1'
#
loop_
_entity.id
_entity.type
_entity.pdbx_description
1 polymer ?
#
loop_
_entity_poly.entity_id
_entity_poly.type
_entity_poly.pdbx_seq_one_letter_code
_entity_poly.pdbx_strand_id
1 'polypeptide(L)'
;MAIDDKELDSMMPATTLSWTEDAKARMLNVPFFVRKSVVRGIETFAHEKGLELIDDEVVSRARQEREGAAIAERQNQRNTQTQAQNQQGEEKEVKRQYVNFSFYKLDPAFRRQPKEVRDRARQEFIDLLNETDDSNDIILICYTLVGVRADADLMLWRISYEMENFQKMSTRMYQTELGKWLITVDSYLSQTKRSMYQDIFNPEHEEDRTHIIPGKAKYLFIYPFVKKREWYLLTKFTRQGIMDEHIFVGNKYPSVKLNTTYCFGLDDYEFVVAFESDNPGDFVDLVMDLRETEGSRYTEKDTPIYTCTAMAPEDAVNSLGI
;
A
#
# COMPACT_ATOMS: atom_id res chain seq x y z
N MET A 1 -17.99 -10.75 -28.73
CA MET A 1 -17.37 -9.43 -28.91
C MET A 1 -17.20 -8.85 -27.52
N ALA A 2 -15.97 -8.78 -27.02
CA ALA A 2 -15.68 -7.99 -25.83
C ALA A 2 -15.83 -6.53 -26.25
N ILE A 3 -16.72 -5.80 -25.57
CA ILE A 3 -16.86 -4.35 -25.74
C ILE A 3 -15.54 -3.75 -25.23
N ASP A 4 -14.90 -2.89 -26.01
CA ASP A 4 -13.68 -2.18 -25.62
C ASP A 4 -13.96 -1.30 -24.38
N ASP A 5 -13.08 -1.29 -23.38
CA ASP A 5 -13.21 -0.45 -22.18
C ASP A 5 -13.39 1.04 -22.58
N LYS A 6 -12.79 1.45 -23.70
CA LYS A 6 -12.96 2.81 -24.26
C LYS A 6 -14.36 3.09 -24.82
N GLU A 7 -15.07 2.08 -25.33
CA GLU A 7 -16.46 2.25 -25.75
C GLU A 7 -17.38 2.44 -24.53
N LEU A 8 -17.12 1.74 -23.43
CA LEU A 8 -17.89 1.84 -22.18
C LEU A 8 -17.73 3.20 -21.49
N ASP A 9 -16.56 3.82 -21.58
CA ASP A 9 -16.33 5.16 -21.03
C ASP A 9 -17.21 6.23 -21.68
N SER A 10 -17.63 6.04 -22.94
CA SER A 10 -18.53 6.94 -23.64
C SER A 10 -20.03 6.70 -23.38
N MET A 11 -20.39 5.60 -22.72
CA MET A 11 -21.79 5.19 -22.55
C MET A 11 -22.37 5.57 -21.19
N MET A 12 -23.52 6.26 -21.22
CA MET A 12 -24.35 6.40 -20.03
C MET A 12 -25.04 5.07 -19.69
N PRO A 13 -25.10 4.69 -18.41
CA PRO A 13 -25.92 3.56 -17.98
C PRO A 13 -27.41 3.87 -18.25
N ALA A 14 -28.23 2.83 -18.40
CA ALA A 14 -29.67 3.00 -18.56
C ALA A 14 -30.25 3.82 -17.40
N THR A 15 -30.86 4.95 -17.73
CA THR A 15 -31.50 5.88 -16.78
C THR A 15 -33.01 5.60 -16.73
N THR A 16 -33.60 5.75 -15.55
CA THR A 16 -35.05 5.66 -15.36
C THR A 16 -35.73 7.03 -15.40
N LEU A 17 -34.96 8.11 -15.18
CA LEU A 17 -35.42 9.49 -15.24
C LEU A 17 -34.82 10.24 -16.43
N SER A 18 -35.35 11.44 -16.70
CA SER A 18 -34.80 12.31 -17.75
C SER A 18 -33.59 13.07 -17.22
N TRP A 19 -32.50 13.12 -18.00
CA TRP A 19 -31.28 13.84 -17.65
C TRP A 19 -31.00 14.94 -18.68
N THR A 20 -30.60 16.12 -18.21
CA THR A 20 -30.06 17.18 -19.08
C THR A 20 -28.72 16.76 -19.67
N GLU A 21 -28.34 17.35 -20.81
CA GLU A 21 -27.06 17.05 -21.47
C GLU A 21 -25.85 17.41 -20.59
N ASP A 22 -25.93 18.51 -19.84
CA ASP A 22 -24.87 18.91 -18.91
C ASP A 22 -24.71 17.90 -17.75
N ALA A 23 -25.81 17.41 -17.20
CA ALA A 23 -25.78 16.38 -16.16
C ALA A 23 -25.23 15.04 -16.69
N LYS A 24 -25.57 14.66 -17.93
CA LYS A 24 -24.99 13.47 -18.60
C LYS A 24 -23.49 13.64 -18.82
N ALA A 25 -23.06 14.78 -19.35
CA ALA A 25 -21.65 15.09 -19.56
C ALA A 25 -20.84 14.99 -18.26
N ARG A 26 -21.43 15.42 -17.14
CA ARG A 26 -20.81 15.27 -15.82
C ARG A 26 -20.69 13.81 -15.36
N MET A 27 -21.67 12.97 -15.68
CA MET A 27 -21.60 11.53 -15.40
C MET A 27 -20.59 10.80 -16.27
N LEU A 28 -20.29 11.29 -17.47
CA LEU A 28 -19.22 10.74 -18.31
C LEU A 28 -17.82 10.96 -17.68
N ASN A 29 -17.64 11.96 -16.83
CA ASN A 29 -16.42 12.13 -16.04
C ASN A 29 -16.33 11.16 -14.84
N VAL A 30 -17.40 10.43 -14.53
CA VAL A 30 -17.38 9.36 -13.52
C VAL A 30 -16.91 8.08 -14.20
N PRO A 31 -15.93 7.35 -13.65
CA PRO A 31 -15.45 6.10 -14.24
C PRO A 31 -16.58 5.10 -14.49
N PHE A 32 -16.62 4.47 -15.68
CA PHE A 32 -17.79 3.70 -16.15
C PHE A 32 -18.24 2.60 -15.17
N PHE A 33 -17.29 1.94 -14.49
CA PHE A 33 -17.56 0.85 -13.54
C PHE A 33 -18.23 1.31 -12.24
N VAL A 34 -18.09 2.58 -11.85
CA VAL A 34 -18.82 3.18 -10.70
C VAL A 34 -20.04 3.99 -11.16
N ARG A 35 -20.04 4.46 -12.40
CA ARG A 35 -21.06 5.34 -13.01
C ARG A 35 -22.49 4.84 -12.81
N LYS A 36 -22.73 3.53 -12.98
CA LYS A 36 -24.06 2.93 -12.76
C LYS A 36 -24.57 3.10 -11.33
N SER A 37 -23.69 2.94 -10.33
CA SER A 37 -24.03 3.11 -8.92
C SER A 37 -24.31 4.57 -8.57
N VAL A 38 -23.49 5.48 -9.12
CA VAL A 38 -23.65 6.93 -8.95
C VAL A 38 -24.97 7.42 -9.57
N VAL A 39 -25.25 7.03 -10.82
CA VAL A 39 -26.50 7.36 -11.53
C VAL A 39 -27.72 6.84 -10.76
N ARG A 40 -27.72 5.57 -10.36
CA ARG A 40 -28.81 4.99 -9.54
C ARG A 40 -29.03 5.78 -8.25
N GLY A 41 -27.94 6.23 -7.63
CA GLY A 41 -27.97 7.03 -6.44
C GLY A 41 -28.63 8.39 -6.61
N ILE A 42 -28.30 9.08 -7.69
CA ILE A 42 -28.88 10.37 -8.05
C ILE A 42 -30.35 10.21 -8.43
N GLU A 43 -30.71 9.15 -9.15
CA GLU A 43 -32.11 8.86 -9.48
C GLU A 43 -32.95 8.52 -8.24
N THR A 44 -32.37 7.80 -7.27
CA THR A 44 -33.04 7.52 -5.99
C THR A 44 -33.31 8.82 -5.23
N PHE A 45 -32.31 9.71 -5.16
CA PHE A 45 -32.47 11.03 -4.58
C PHE A 45 -33.55 11.85 -5.30
N ALA A 46 -33.52 11.88 -6.64
CA ALA A 46 -34.50 12.62 -7.44
C ALA A 46 -35.92 12.10 -7.19
N HIS A 47 -36.10 10.78 -7.16
CA HIS A 47 -37.37 10.15 -6.83
C HIS A 47 -37.87 10.50 -5.41
N GLU A 48 -36.98 10.47 -4.41
CA GLU A 48 -37.32 10.85 -3.03
C GLU A 48 -37.72 12.33 -2.90
N LYS A 49 -37.15 13.21 -3.73
CA LYS A 49 -37.51 14.64 -3.77
C LYS A 49 -38.62 14.96 -4.77
N GLY A 50 -39.21 13.96 -5.44
CA GLY A 50 -40.28 14.14 -6.43
C GLY A 50 -39.84 14.88 -7.70
N LEU A 51 -38.58 14.74 -8.09
CA LEU A 51 -37.97 15.37 -9.27
C LEU A 51 -37.95 14.41 -10.45
N GLU A 52 -38.49 14.83 -11.59
CA GLU A 52 -38.57 14.01 -12.82
C GLU A 52 -37.42 14.30 -13.81
N LEU A 53 -36.79 15.48 -13.68
CA LEU A 53 -35.65 15.92 -14.49
C LEU A 53 -34.41 16.08 -13.60
N ILE A 54 -33.32 15.45 -14.02
CA ILE A 54 -32.01 15.55 -13.38
C ILE A 54 -31.16 16.55 -14.16
N ASP A 55 -31.04 17.75 -13.59
CA ASP A 55 -30.11 18.79 -14.03
C ASP A 55 -28.83 18.82 -13.17
N ASP A 56 -27.89 19.70 -13.52
CA ASP A 56 -26.62 19.80 -12.81
C ASP A 56 -26.78 20.21 -11.32
N GLU A 57 -27.84 20.95 -10.99
CA GLU A 57 -28.15 21.34 -9.61
C GLU A 57 -28.62 20.12 -8.81
N VAL A 58 -29.48 19.28 -9.38
CA VAL A 58 -29.93 18.02 -8.77
C VAL A 58 -28.76 17.09 -8.52
N VAL A 59 -27.82 16.95 -9.48
CA VAL A 59 -26.59 16.16 -9.30
C VAL A 59 -25.77 16.71 -8.12
N SER A 60 -25.61 18.03 -8.04
CA SER A 60 -24.85 18.69 -6.97
C SER A 60 -25.50 18.50 -5.60
N ARG A 61 -26.82 18.63 -5.51
CA ARG A 61 -27.60 18.42 -4.28
C ARG A 61 -27.60 16.97 -3.83
N ALA A 62 -27.74 16.02 -4.76
CA ALA A 62 -27.67 14.59 -4.46
C ALA A 62 -26.31 14.21 -3.86
N ARG A 63 -25.22 14.81 -4.39
CA ARG A 63 -23.88 14.64 -3.82
C ARG A 63 -23.77 15.23 -2.43
N GLN A 64 -24.22 16.47 -2.21
CA GLN A 64 -24.16 17.14 -0.90
C GLN A 64 -24.98 16.38 0.17
N GLU A 65 -26.17 15.88 -0.18
CA GLU A 65 -27.00 15.12 0.77
C GLU A 65 -26.37 13.77 1.10
N ARG A 66 -25.77 13.07 0.13
CA ARG A 66 -24.99 11.86 0.39
C ARG A 66 -23.75 12.13 1.24
N GLU A 67 -23.07 13.25 1.01
CA GLU A 67 -21.94 13.69 1.83
C GLU A 67 -22.39 13.97 3.28
N GLY A 68 -23.53 14.65 3.47
CA GLY A 68 -24.13 14.90 4.78
C GLY A 68 -24.58 13.62 5.49
N ALA A 69 -25.22 12.70 4.77
CA ALA A 69 -25.67 11.41 5.29
C ALA A 69 -24.47 10.54 5.72
N ALA A 70 -23.40 10.49 4.94
CA ALA A 70 -22.19 9.75 5.29
C ALA A 70 -21.47 10.33 6.54
N ILE A 71 -21.54 11.64 6.76
CA ILE A 71 -21.03 12.30 7.97
C ILE A 71 -21.89 11.92 9.18
N ALA A 72 -23.21 11.97 9.05
CA ALA A 72 -24.15 11.60 10.11
C ALA A 72 -24.06 10.11 10.47
N GLU A 73 -23.95 9.24 9.47
CA GLU A 73 -23.76 7.80 9.66
C GLU A 73 -22.45 7.50 10.39
N ARG A 74 -21.37 8.26 10.13
CA ARG A 74 -20.11 8.13 10.87
C ARG A 74 -20.21 8.59 12.32
N GLN A 75 -20.95 9.67 12.59
CA GLN A 75 -21.23 10.10 13.96
C GLN A 75 -22.04 9.03 14.69
N ASN A 76 -23.03 8.44 14.03
CA ASN A 76 -23.78 7.32 14.58
C ASN A 76 -22.90 6.10 14.78
N GLN A 77 -22.13 5.62 13.79
CA GLN A 77 -21.22 4.49 13.95
C GLN A 77 -20.19 4.70 15.06
N ARG A 78 -19.66 5.93 15.22
CA ARG A 78 -18.76 6.27 16.32
C ARG A 78 -19.48 6.24 17.67
N ASN A 79 -20.70 6.76 17.74
CA ASN A 79 -21.54 6.70 18.94
C ASN A 79 -22.01 5.27 19.27
N THR A 80 -22.32 4.46 18.27
CA THR A 80 -22.73 3.05 18.40
C THR A 80 -21.53 2.18 18.77
N GLN A 81 -20.33 2.43 18.23
CA GLN A 81 -19.09 1.80 18.71
C GLN A 81 -18.79 2.17 20.15
N THR A 82 -18.95 3.45 20.53
CA THR A 82 -18.76 3.91 21.92
C THR A 82 -19.80 3.33 22.88
N GLN A 83 -21.03 3.06 22.41
CA GLN A 83 -22.09 2.42 23.21
C GLN A 83 -21.97 0.89 23.24
N ALA A 84 -21.52 0.24 22.16
CA ALA A 84 -21.29 -1.20 22.09
C ALA A 84 -20.05 -1.62 22.89
N GLN A 85 -18.99 -0.81 22.91
CA GLN A 85 -17.82 -0.99 23.79
C GLN A 85 -18.17 -0.94 25.28
N ASN A 86 -19.28 -0.30 25.66
CA ASN A 86 -19.76 -0.27 27.04
C ASN A 86 -20.68 -1.45 27.41
N GLN A 87 -21.10 -2.29 26.47
CA GLN A 87 -22.09 -3.36 26.70
C GLN A 87 -21.64 -4.78 26.33
N GLN A 88 -20.55 -4.96 25.58
CA GLN A 88 -19.97 -6.27 25.29
C GLN A 88 -18.48 -6.26 25.62
N GLY A 89 -18.05 -7.27 26.40
CA GLY A 89 -16.67 -7.42 26.86
C GLY A 89 -15.66 -7.44 25.72
N GLU A 90 -14.51 -6.80 25.99
CA GLU A 90 -13.23 -6.86 25.27
C GLU A 90 -13.35 -7.14 23.76
N GLU A 91 -13.53 -6.08 22.96
CA GLU A 91 -12.99 -6.08 21.60
C GLU A 91 -11.52 -6.51 21.72
N LYS A 92 -11.17 -7.69 21.19
CA LYS A 92 -9.76 -8.11 21.10
C LYS A 92 -9.03 -7.02 20.32
N GLU A 93 -8.20 -6.25 21.02
CA GLU A 93 -7.38 -5.22 20.43
C GLU A 93 -6.54 -5.85 19.32
N VAL A 94 -6.80 -5.48 18.06
CA VAL A 94 -6.03 -6.00 16.92
C VAL A 94 -4.62 -5.43 17.03
N LYS A 95 -3.71 -6.24 17.57
CA LYS A 95 -2.30 -5.89 17.73
C LYS A 95 -1.71 -5.60 16.35
N ARG A 96 -1.20 -4.39 16.16
CA ARG A 96 -0.59 -3.96 14.90
C ARG A 96 0.88 -4.30 14.88
N GLN A 97 1.40 -4.61 13.70
CA GLN A 97 2.81 -4.88 13.51
C GLN A 97 3.55 -3.61 13.09
N TYR A 98 4.71 -3.37 13.69
CA TYR A 98 5.70 -2.48 13.13
C TYR A 98 6.42 -3.20 11.98
N VAL A 99 6.73 -2.43 10.96
CA VAL A 99 7.32 -2.93 9.71
C VAL A 99 8.49 -2.03 9.37
N ASN A 100 9.64 -2.65 9.15
CA ASN A 100 10.85 -1.96 8.77
C ASN A 100 11.49 -2.59 7.53
N PHE A 101 11.84 -1.74 6.57
CA PHE A 101 12.64 -2.12 5.40
C PHE A 101 13.98 -1.42 5.52
N SER A 102 15.07 -2.16 5.74
CA SER A 102 16.41 -1.58 5.87
C SER A 102 17.33 -2.03 4.75
N PHE A 103 17.96 -1.05 4.11
CA PHE A 103 18.83 -1.23 2.95
C PHE A 103 20.28 -0.97 3.32
N TYR A 104 21.16 -1.86 2.89
CA TYR A 104 22.58 -1.80 3.20
C TYR A 104 23.43 -1.91 1.94
N LYS A 105 24.51 -1.13 1.91
CA LYS A 105 25.59 -1.24 0.92
C LYS A 105 26.82 -1.84 1.60
N LEU A 106 27.45 -2.82 0.97
CA LEU A 106 28.74 -3.32 1.44
C LEU A 106 29.85 -2.40 0.94
N ASP A 107 30.73 -1.96 1.83
CA ASP A 107 31.94 -1.26 1.43
C ASP A 107 32.80 -2.15 0.50
N PRO A 108 33.08 -1.72 -0.75
CA PRO A 108 33.86 -2.50 -1.70
C PRO A 108 35.26 -2.90 -1.21
N ALA A 109 35.83 -2.19 -0.23
CA ALA A 109 37.10 -2.54 0.40
C ALA A 109 37.06 -3.88 1.13
N PHE A 110 35.89 -4.30 1.64
CA PHE A 110 35.76 -5.57 2.32
C PHE A 110 36.08 -6.77 1.42
N ARG A 111 35.76 -6.69 0.12
CA ARG A 111 36.08 -7.75 -0.86
C ARG A 111 37.58 -8.01 -1.02
N ARG A 112 38.43 -7.07 -0.61
CA ARG A 112 39.90 -7.18 -0.66
C ARG A 112 40.51 -7.72 0.65
N GLN A 113 39.70 -8.00 1.67
CA GLN A 113 40.18 -8.58 2.92
C GLN A 113 40.65 -10.03 2.70
N PRO A 114 41.57 -10.55 3.55
CA PRO A 114 41.99 -11.94 3.52
C PRO A 114 40.80 -12.90 3.54
N LYS A 115 40.92 -14.01 2.81
CA LYS A 115 39.82 -14.98 2.65
C LYS A 115 39.32 -15.48 4.01
N GLU A 116 40.22 -15.72 4.95
CA GLU A 116 39.90 -16.20 6.30
C GLU A 116 39.08 -15.17 7.10
N VAL A 117 39.28 -13.87 6.85
CA VAL A 117 38.48 -12.80 7.47
C VAL A 117 37.10 -12.76 6.83
N ARG A 118 37.02 -12.80 5.49
CA ARG A 118 35.75 -12.81 4.76
C ARG A 118 34.89 -14.02 5.11
N ASP A 119 35.48 -15.22 5.14
CA ASP A 119 34.79 -16.47 5.45
C ASP A 119 34.20 -16.46 6.87
N ARG A 120 34.96 -15.98 7.87
CA ARG A 120 34.49 -15.86 9.26
C ARG A 120 33.39 -14.82 9.42
N ALA A 121 33.58 -13.64 8.85
CA ALA A 121 32.61 -12.55 8.92
C ALA A 121 31.28 -12.92 8.23
N ARG A 122 31.35 -13.62 7.09
CA ARG A 122 30.18 -14.19 6.42
C ARG A 122 29.44 -15.17 7.34
N GLN A 123 30.15 -16.14 7.92
CA GLN A 123 29.53 -17.14 8.78
C GLN A 123 28.87 -16.50 10.02
N GLU A 124 29.59 -15.61 10.71
CA GLU A 124 29.07 -14.89 11.87
C GLU A 124 27.79 -14.10 11.55
N PHE A 125 27.75 -13.46 10.37
CA PHE A 125 26.58 -12.71 9.94
C PHE A 125 25.39 -13.61 9.58
N ILE A 126 25.64 -14.74 8.90
CA ILE A 126 24.62 -15.75 8.61
C ILE A 126 24.04 -16.30 9.91
N ASP A 127 24.89 -16.65 10.88
CA ASP A 127 24.47 -17.17 12.18
C ASP A 127 23.54 -16.18 12.91
N LEU A 128 23.86 -14.88 12.87
CA LEU A 128 23.01 -13.81 13.41
C LEU A 128 21.64 -13.74 12.71
N LEU A 129 21.60 -13.81 11.38
CA LEU A 129 20.36 -13.75 10.62
C LEU A 129 19.47 -14.96 10.94
N ASN A 130 20.05 -16.16 10.96
CA ASN A 130 19.34 -17.40 11.29
C ASN A 130 18.82 -17.39 12.73
N GLU A 131 19.63 -16.94 13.71
CA GLU A 131 19.16 -16.79 15.09
C GLU A 131 18.00 -15.79 15.21
N THR A 132 18.00 -14.75 14.39
CA THR A 132 16.92 -13.76 14.37
C THR A 132 15.66 -14.35 13.73
N ASP A 133 15.79 -15.10 12.63
CA ASP A 133 14.67 -15.74 11.93
C ASP A 133 14.03 -16.86 12.77
N ASP A 134 14.84 -17.62 13.51
CA ASP A 134 14.38 -18.63 14.47
C ASP A 134 13.69 -18.01 15.71
N SER A 135 13.85 -16.70 15.93
CA SER A 135 13.22 -16.01 17.05
C SER A 135 11.75 -15.71 16.78
N ASN A 136 10.90 -15.79 17.81
CA ASN A 136 9.49 -15.37 17.69
C ASN A 136 9.30 -13.84 17.79
N ASP A 137 10.38 -13.08 17.92
CA ASP A 137 10.35 -11.64 18.18
C ASP A 137 10.28 -10.81 16.89
N ILE A 138 10.89 -11.31 15.80
CA ILE A 138 10.97 -10.63 14.50
C ILE A 138 10.74 -11.64 13.39
N ILE A 139 9.83 -11.35 12.47
CA ILE A 139 9.79 -12.02 11.17
C ILE A 139 10.83 -11.33 10.28
N LEU A 140 11.79 -12.09 9.77
CA LEU A 140 12.91 -11.58 8.97
C LEU A 140 12.90 -12.20 7.58
N ILE A 141 12.94 -11.36 6.55
CA ILE A 141 13.19 -11.84 5.18
C ILE A 141 14.34 -11.06 4.56
N CYS A 142 15.24 -11.82 3.93
CA CYS A 142 16.41 -11.30 3.26
C CYS A 142 16.15 -11.15 1.75
N TYR A 143 16.63 -10.04 1.21
CA TYR A 143 16.60 -9.78 -0.22
C TYR A 143 17.95 -9.26 -0.70
N THR A 144 18.32 -9.62 -1.92
CA THR A 144 19.47 -9.02 -2.61
C THR A 144 19.02 -7.95 -3.59
N LEU A 145 19.86 -6.93 -3.74
CA LEU A 145 19.78 -5.89 -4.77
C LEU A 145 21.02 -5.87 -5.66
N VAL A 146 21.96 -6.81 -5.44
CA VAL A 146 23.21 -6.89 -6.19
C VAL A 146 22.91 -7.05 -7.69
N GLY A 147 23.44 -6.12 -8.49
CA GLY A 147 23.23 -6.10 -9.94
C GLY A 147 21.90 -5.50 -10.40
N VAL A 148 21.00 -5.15 -9.48
CA VAL A 148 19.71 -4.51 -9.77
C VAL A 148 19.79 -3.00 -9.52
N ARG A 149 20.38 -2.59 -8.39
CA ARG A 149 20.53 -1.19 -8.00
C ARG A 149 21.96 -0.90 -7.57
N ALA A 150 22.46 0.31 -7.86
CA ALA A 150 23.86 0.67 -7.65
C ALA A 150 24.20 1.01 -6.19
N ASP A 151 23.25 1.61 -5.48
CA ASP A 151 23.42 2.22 -4.16
C ASP A 151 23.11 1.28 -2.98
N ALA A 152 22.49 0.12 -3.19
CA ALA A 152 22.21 -0.88 -2.15
C ALA A 152 22.50 -2.30 -2.65
N ASP A 153 22.93 -3.18 -1.75
CA ASP A 153 23.28 -4.58 -2.05
C ASP A 153 22.39 -5.59 -1.30
N LEU A 154 22.02 -5.28 -0.05
CA LEU A 154 21.23 -6.14 0.84
C LEU A 154 20.02 -5.36 1.36
N MET A 155 18.86 -6.01 1.46
CA MET A 155 17.71 -5.47 2.17
C MET A 155 17.15 -6.50 3.15
N LEU A 156 16.85 -6.03 4.36
CA LEU A 156 16.19 -6.80 5.41
C LEU A 156 14.78 -6.27 5.61
N TRP A 157 13.78 -7.11 5.37
CA TRP A 157 12.40 -6.84 5.70
C TRP A 157 12.12 -7.43 7.08
N ARG A 158 11.84 -6.55 8.05
CA ARG A 158 11.70 -6.88 9.47
C ARG A 158 10.31 -6.51 9.94
N ILE A 159 9.59 -7.45 10.53
CA ILE A 159 8.24 -7.23 11.06
C ILE A 159 8.23 -7.67 12.52
N SER A 160 7.77 -6.81 13.41
CA SER A 160 7.70 -7.12 14.84
C SER A 160 6.51 -6.45 15.49
N TYR A 161 6.07 -6.98 16.62
CA TYR A 161 5.09 -6.32 17.48
C TYR A 161 5.73 -5.31 18.45
N GLU A 162 7.06 -5.27 18.54
CA GLU A 162 7.82 -4.33 19.38
C GLU A 162 8.89 -3.65 18.54
N MET A 163 8.94 -2.32 18.57
CA MET A 163 9.83 -1.52 17.72
C MET A 163 11.30 -1.67 18.15
N GLU A 164 11.53 -1.84 19.46
CA GLU A 164 12.84 -1.97 20.09
C GLU A 164 13.62 -3.18 19.56
N ASN A 165 12.93 -4.20 19.07
CA ASN A 165 13.55 -5.38 18.50
C ASN A 165 14.36 -5.04 17.23
N PHE A 166 13.93 -4.06 16.44
CA PHE A 166 14.71 -3.58 15.29
C PHE A 166 16.02 -2.93 15.72
N GLN A 167 16.00 -2.15 16.81
CA GLN A 167 17.19 -1.51 17.35
C GLN A 167 18.17 -2.55 17.94
N LYS A 168 17.66 -3.52 18.71
CA LYS A 168 18.47 -4.63 19.26
C LYS A 168 19.15 -5.43 18.14
N MET A 169 18.39 -5.85 17.14
CA MET A 169 18.91 -6.59 15.99
C MET A 169 19.97 -5.78 15.24
N SER A 170 19.70 -4.50 14.92
CA SER A 170 20.67 -3.64 14.22
C SER A 170 21.95 -3.45 15.02
N THR A 171 21.85 -3.33 16.35
CA THR A 171 23.02 -3.22 17.24
C THR A 171 23.87 -4.47 17.19
N ARG A 172 23.27 -5.65 17.29
CA ARG A 172 23.98 -6.93 17.17
C ARG A 172 24.61 -7.09 15.79
N MET A 173 23.89 -6.69 14.75
CA MET A 173 24.38 -6.69 13.37
C MET A 173 25.66 -5.85 13.23
N TYR A 174 25.70 -4.62 13.76
CA TYR A 174 26.89 -3.77 13.72
C TYR A 174 28.06 -4.27 14.58
N GLN A 175 27.82 -5.19 15.53
CA GLN A 175 28.88 -5.82 16.32
C GLN A 175 29.63 -6.92 15.57
N THR A 176 29.01 -7.53 14.54
CA THR A 176 29.65 -8.54 13.68
C THR A 176 30.80 -7.96 12.86
N GLU A 177 31.74 -8.79 12.42
CA GLU A 177 32.82 -8.36 11.54
C GLU A 177 32.31 -7.82 10.20
N LEU A 178 31.27 -8.42 9.62
CA LEU A 178 30.68 -7.92 8.37
C LEU A 178 29.91 -6.61 8.57
N GLY A 179 29.16 -6.49 9.67
CA GLY A 179 28.32 -5.33 9.95
C GLY A 179 29.10 -4.01 10.07
N LYS A 180 30.38 -4.07 10.44
CA LYS A 180 31.29 -2.89 10.45
C LYS A 180 31.51 -2.29 9.06
N TRP A 181 31.29 -3.06 8.00
CA TRP A 181 31.46 -2.65 6.60
C TRP A 181 30.13 -2.38 5.89
N LEU A 182 28.99 -2.56 6.58
CA LEU A 182 27.68 -2.28 6.04
C LEU A 182 27.31 -0.82 6.29
N ILE A 183 27.00 -0.10 5.21
CA ILE A 183 26.51 1.27 5.24
C ILE A 183 24.99 1.21 5.09
N THR A 184 24.25 1.76 6.04
CA THR A 184 22.79 1.92 5.88
C THR A 184 22.52 3.00 4.84
N VAL A 185 21.83 2.61 3.78
CA VAL A 185 21.51 3.48 2.64
C VAL A 185 20.17 4.16 2.87
N ASP A 186 19.17 3.38 3.23
CA ASP A 186 17.82 3.82 3.56
C ASP A 186 17.24 2.90 4.64
N SER A 187 16.31 3.43 5.44
CA SER A 187 15.51 2.64 6.37
C SER A 187 14.12 3.25 6.45
N TYR A 188 13.09 2.45 6.15
CA TYR A 188 11.70 2.89 6.24
C TYR A 188 11.04 2.25 7.45
N LEU A 189 10.53 3.05 8.37
CA LEU A 189 9.76 2.59 9.52
C LEU A 189 8.28 2.90 9.34
N SER A 190 7.43 1.89 9.52
CA SER A 190 5.99 2.01 9.31
C SER A 190 5.22 1.02 10.19
N GLN A 191 3.89 1.08 10.15
CA GLN A 191 3.01 0.21 10.92
C GLN A 191 1.84 -0.28 10.07
N THR A 192 1.37 -1.50 10.33
CA THR A 192 0.13 -2.01 9.73
C THR A 192 -1.07 -1.23 10.25
N LYS A 193 -2.03 -0.95 9.36
CA LYS A 193 -3.27 -0.25 9.71
C LYS A 193 -4.35 -0.62 8.73
N ARG A 194 -5.58 -0.80 9.23
CA ARG A 194 -6.75 -1.00 8.37
C ARG A 194 -6.92 0.18 7.40
N SER A 195 -7.22 -0.15 6.14
CA SER A 195 -7.53 0.85 5.11
C SER A 195 -8.67 1.77 5.56
N MET A 196 -8.62 3.03 5.12
CA MET A 196 -9.73 3.97 5.29
C MET A 196 -10.76 3.90 4.16
N TYR A 197 -10.39 3.22 3.06
CA TYR A 197 -11.17 3.09 1.83
C TYR A 197 -11.59 1.65 1.64
N GLN A 198 -12.88 1.47 1.32
CA GLN A 198 -13.48 0.17 1.09
C GLN A 198 -13.13 -0.34 -0.30
N ASP A 199 -12.69 -1.59 -0.37
CA ASP A 199 -12.58 -2.31 -1.63
C ASP A 199 -13.92 -3.01 -1.91
N ILE A 200 -14.69 -2.45 -2.85
CA ILE A 200 -16.00 -2.97 -3.23
C ILE A 200 -15.87 -4.29 -4.02
N PHE A 201 -14.73 -4.51 -4.67
CA PHE A 201 -14.49 -5.69 -5.51
C PHE A 201 -14.00 -6.88 -4.67
N ASN A 202 -13.34 -6.61 -3.54
CA ASN A 202 -12.94 -7.63 -2.59
C ASN A 202 -13.05 -7.15 -1.13
N PRO A 203 -14.26 -7.24 -0.52
CA PRO A 203 -14.49 -6.76 0.85
C PRO A 203 -13.67 -7.49 1.92
N GLU A 204 -13.35 -8.77 1.70
CA GLU A 204 -12.57 -9.59 2.65
C GLU A 204 -11.08 -9.21 2.65
N HIS A 205 -10.59 -8.59 1.57
CA HIS A 205 -9.19 -8.15 1.42
C HIS A 205 -8.76 -7.09 2.46
N GLU A 206 -9.70 -6.41 3.12
CA GLU A 206 -9.41 -5.41 4.15
C GLU A 206 -8.93 -6.02 5.47
N GLU A 207 -9.43 -7.19 5.86
CA GLU A 207 -9.15 -7.80 7.17
C GLU A 207 -7.71 -8.32 7.24
N ASP A 208 -7.20 -8.85 6.13
CA ASP A 208 -5.84 -9.38 5.99
C ASP A 208 -4.74 -8.31 6.15
N ARG A 209 -5.01 -7.02 5.90
CA ARG A 209 -3.96 -5.97 5.91
C ARG A 209 -3.51 -5.54 7.31
N THR A 210 -4.10 -6.09 8.37
CA THR A 210 -3.67 -5.84 9.75
C THR A 210 -2.48 -6.71 10.17
N HIS A 211 -2.29 -7.83 9.47
CA HIS A 211 -1.22 -8.81 9.70
C HIS A 211 -0.53 -9.18 8.38
N ILE A 212 0.74 -8.86 8.24
CA ILE A 212 1.51 -9.16 7.02
C ILE A 212 1.96 -10.61 7.06
N ILE A 213 1.68 -11.35 5.99
CA ILE A 213 2.28 -12.66 5.70
C ILE A 213 3.24 -12.48 4.52
N PRO A 214 4.51 -12.17 4.79
CA PRO A 214 5.45 -11.80 3.74
C PRO A 214 6.09 -13.03 3.07
N GLY A 215 6.82 -12.82 1.98
CA GLY A 215 7.68 -13.84 1.37
C GLY A 215 6.94 -14.79 0.43
N LYS A 216 5.80 -14.37 -0.13
CA LYS A 216 4.98 -15.23 -1.01
C LYS A 216 5.37 -15.17 -2.49
N ALA A 217 6.29 -14.28 -2.86
CA ALA A 217 6.73 -14.11 -4.23
C ALA A 217 8.25 -13.84 -4.29
N LYS A 218 8.83 -14.08 -5.47
CA LYS A 218 10.26 -13.95 -5.71
C LYS A 218 10.76 -12.51 -5.70
N TYR A 219 10.00 -11.57 -6.24
CA TYR A 219 10.40 -10.17 -6.34
C TYR A 219 9.57 -9.29 -5.41
N LEU A 220 10.23 -8.26 -4.90
CA LEU A 220 9.63 -7.26 -4.03
C LEU A 220 10.00 -5.86 -4.53
N PHE A 221 9.00 -5.00 -4.70
CA PHE A 221 9.17 -3.61 -5.15
C PHE A 221 8.71 -2.67 -4.04
N ILE A 222 9.60 -1.81 -3.55
CA ILE A 222 9.34 -0.99 -2.36
C ILE A 222 9.61 0.46 -2.68
N TYR A 223 8.69 1.34 -2.30
CA TYR A 223 8.94 2.78 -2.32
C TYR A 223 8.16 3.50 -1.23
N PRO A 224 8.69 4.61 -0.72
CA PRO A 224 7.95 5.47 0.18
C PRO A 224 6.92 6.27 -0.63
N PHE A 225 5.85 6.74 0.00
CA PHE A 225 4.81 7.48 -0.70
C PHE A 225 4.31 8.67 0.14
N VAL A 226 4.16 9.81 -0.51
CA VAL A 226 3.65 11.06 0.06
C VAL A 226 2.56 11.61 -0.85
N LYS A 227 1.40 11.94 -0.26
CA LYS A 227 0.33 12.67 -0.93
C LYS A 227 0.50 14.17 -0.72
N LYS A 228 0.15 14.94 -1.75
CA LYS A 228 0.04 16.40 -1.66
C LYS A 228 -1.01 16.81 -0.63
N ARG A 229 -0.84 17.98 -0.01
CA ARG A 229 -1.76 18.49 1.02
C ARG A 229 -3.21 18.63 0.54
N GLU A 230 -3.41 18.98 -0.71
CA GLU A 230 -4.73 19.10 -1.36
C GLU A 230 -5.53 17.80 -1.27
N TRP A 231 -4.86 16.64 -1.29
CA TRP A 231 -5.52 15.35 -1.08
C TRP A 231 -6.30 15.32 0.23
N TYR A 232 -5.68 15.80 1.31
CA TYR A 232 -6.25 15.77 2.65
C TYR A 232 -7.38 16.78 2.84
N LEU A 233 -7.46 17.79 1.98
CA LEU A 233 -8.55 18.77 1.96
C LEU A 233 -9.78 18.26 1.20
N LEU A 234 -9.66 17.19 0.42
CA LEU A 234 -10.79 16.55 -0.24
C LEU A 234 -11.72 15.85 0.75
N THR A 235 -13.02 15.90 0.44
CA THR A 235 -14.03 15.14 1.18
C THR A 235 -13.73 13.63 1.11
N LYS A 236 -14.12 12.88 2.14
CA LYS A 236 -13.93 11.42 2.16
C LYS A 236 -14.59 10.75 0.95
N PHE A 237 -15.78 11.23 0.56
CA PHE A 237 -16.52 10.72 -0.61
C PHE A 237 -15.72 10.90 -1.89
N THR A 238 -15.15 12.09 -2.10
CA THR A 238 -14.31 12.37 -3.28
C THR A 238 -13.06 11.47 -3.29
N ARG A 239 -12.40 11.32 -2.14
CA ARG A 239 -11.24 10.42 -2.03
C ARG A 239 -11.60 8.97 -2.27
N GLN A 240 -12.76 8.50 -1.78
CA GLN A 240 -13.24 7.15 -2.05
C GLN A 240 -13.43 6.93 -3.55
N GLY A 241 -14.13 7.83 -4.26
CA GLY A 241 -14.32 7.68 -5.71
C GLY A 241 -13.01 7.64 -6.51
N ILE A 242 -12.02 8.47 -6.13
CA ILE A 242 -10.68 8.42 -6.73
C ILE A 242 -9.95 7.10 -6.40
N MET A 243 -10.11 6.60 -5.17
CA MET A 243 -9.52 5.32 -4.79
C MET A 243 -10.24 4.12 -5.42
N ASP A 244 -11.55 4.21 -5.71
CA ASP A 244 -12.30 3.16 -6.39
C ASP A 244 -11.73 2.94 -7.80
N GLU A 245 -11.36 4.02 -8.49
CA GLU A 245 -10.64 3.95 -9.77
C GLU A 245 -9.26 3.29 -9.63
N HIS A 246 -8.49 3.73 -8.64
CA HIS A 246 -7.18 3.17 -8.35
C HIS A 246 -7.24 1.66 -8.04
N ILE A 247 -8.22 1.24 -7.23
CA ILE A 247 -8.48 -0.16 -6.87
C ILE A 247 -8.91 -0.96 -8.09
N PHE A 248 -9.79 -0.40 -8.93
CA PHE A 248 -10.23 -1.06 -10.16
C PHE A 248 -9.07 -1.36 -11.10
N VAL A 249 -8.17 -0.40 -11.31
CA VAL A 249 -6.95 -0.60 -12.11
C VAL A 249 -6.05 -1.64 -11.45
N GLY A 250 -5.82 -1.56 -10.13
CA GLY A 250 -5.01 -2.54 -9.39
C GLY A 250 -5.52 -3.98 -9.52
N ASN A 251 -6.85 -4.18 -9.49
CA ASN A 251 -7.47 -5.50 -9.63
C ASN A 251 -7.29 -6.14 -11.01
N LYS A 252 -6.84 -5.39 -12.04
CA LYS A 252 -6.43 -5.96 -13.33
C LYS A 252 -5.15 -6.79 -13.24
N TYR A 253 -4.38 -6.64 -12.15
CA TYR A 253 -3.06 -7.26 -11.95
C TYR A 253 -3.03 -8.18 -10.72
N PRO A 254 -3.77 -9.32 -10.72
CA PRO A 254 -3.87 -10.21 -9.56
C PRO A 254 -2.56 -10.92 -9.20
N SER A 255 -1.58 -10.93 -10.10
CA SER A 255 -0.23 -11.45 -9.88
C SER A 255 0.64 -10.54 -9.00
N VAL A 256 0.19 -9.32 -8.70
CA VAL A 256 0.90 -8.33 -7.89
C VAL A 256 0.16 -8.15 -6.57
N LYS A 257 0.81 -8.54 -5.46
CA LYS A 257 0.24 -8.40 -4.11
C LYS A 257 0.78 -7.15 -3.44
N LEU A 258 -0.12 -6.30 -2.95
CA LEU A 258 0.23 -5.04 -2.29
C LEU A 258 0.19 -5.17 -0.77
N ASN A 259 1.31 -4.84 -0.12
CA ASN A 259 1.43 -4.59 1.29
C ASN A 259 1.61 -3.08 1.53
N THR A 260 0.56 -2.40 2.01
CA THR A 260 0.62 -0.97 2.35
C THR A 260 0.73 -0.78 3.85
N THR A 261 1.76 -0.06 4.29
CA THR A 261 1.97 0.34 5.69
C THR A 261 2.01 1.85 5.82
N TYR A 262 1.80 2.35 7.03
CA TYR A 262 1.59 3.78 7.31
C TYR A 262 2.68 4.29 8.25
N CYS A 263 3.23 5.48 7.98
CA CYS A 263 4.33 6.04 8.76
C CYS A 263 4.15 7.51 9.17
N PHE A 264 2.93 8.04 9.12
CA PHE A 264 2.59 9.38 9.60
C PHE A 264 3.15 9.67 10.99
N GLY A 265 4.12 10.59 11.07
CA GLY A 265 4.76 11.02 12.32
C GLY A 265 5.79 10.04 12.89
N LEU A 266 6.00 8.88 12.24
CA LEU A 266 7.08 7.93 12.57
C LEU A 266 8.30 8.13 11.66
N ASP A 267 8.07 8.54 10.41
CA ASP A 267 9.08 8.72 9.39
C ASP A 267 8.73 9.97 8.54
N ASP A 268 9.62 10.36 7.62
CA ASP A 268 9.46 11.53 6.74
C ASP A 268 8.33 11.38 5.70
N TYR A 269 7.76 10.18 5.60
CA TYR A 269 6.78 9.78 4.61
C TYR A 269 5.40 9.55 5.23
N GLU A 270 4.43 9.24 4.38
CA GLU A 270 3.06 8.96 4.83
C GLU A 270 2.72 7.47 4.76
N PHE A 271 3.22 6.82 3.71
CA PHE A 271 3.07 5.39 3.48
C PHE A 271 4.39 4.79 3.01
N VAL A 272 4.53 3.49 3.24
CA VAL A 272 5.50 2.65 2.53
C VAL A 272 4.68 1.59 1.80
N VAL A 273 4.88 1.49 0.49
CA VAL A 273 4.18 0.51 -0.33
C VAL A 273 5.17 -0.53 -0.82
N ALA A 274 4.84 -1.78 -0.57
CA ALA A 274 5.66 -2.93 -0.89
C ALA A 274 4.83 -3.92 -1.73
N PHE A 275 5.24 -4.17 -2.96
CA PHE A 275 4.54 -5.03 -3.91
C PHE A 275 5.32 -6.33 -4.11
N GLU A 276 4.68 -7.46 -3.89
CA GLU A 276 5.24 -8.79 -4.13
C GLU A 276 4.72 -9.35 -5.46
N SER A 277 5.61 -9.85 -6.32
CA SER A 277 5.23 -10.55 -7.55
C SER A 277 6.31 -11.49 -8.05
N ASP A 278 5.92 -12.53 -8.80
CA ASP A 278 6.86 -13.39 -9.55
C ASP A 278 7.12 -12.86 -10.96
N ASN A 279 6.36 -11.87 -11.41
CA ASN A 279 6.47 -11.27 -12.74
C ASN A 279 6.69 -9.75 -12.65
N PRO A 280 7.94 -9.26 -12.75
CA PRO A 280 8.23 -7.83 -12.74
C PRO A 280 7.57 -7.04 -13.87
N GLY A 281 7.26 -7.69 -15.02
CA GLY A 281 6.56 -7.05 -16.13
C GLY A 281 5.18 -6.54 -15.72
N ASP A 282 4.42 -7.37 -14.99
CA ASP A 282 3.09 -6.99 -14.51
C ASP A 282 3.15 -5.80 -13.54
N PHE A 283 4.22 -5.68 -12.75
CA PHE A 283 4.41 -4.53 -11.87
C PHE A 283 4.72 -3.24 -12.67
N VAL A 284 5.51 -3.34 -13.74
CA VAL A 284 5.77 -2.19 -14.64
C VAL A 284 4.46 -1.71 -15.26
N ASP A 285 3.68 -2.62 -15.82
CA ASP A 285 2.40 -2.30 -16.47
C ASP A 285 1.39 -1.74 -15.46
N LEU A 286 1.28 -2.36 -14.28
CA LEU A 286 0.45 -1.85 -13.18
C LEU A 286 0.80 -0.41 -12.82
N VAL A 287 2.08 -0.13 -12.56
CA VAL A 287 2.49 1.22 -12.15
C VAL A 287 2.25 2.20 -13.29
N MET A 288 2.47 1.81 -14.56
CA MET A 288 2.17 2.64 -15.72
C MET A 288 0.69 3.01 -15.80
N ASP A 289 -0.22 2.04 -15.69
CA ASP A 289 -1.67 2.30 -15.70
C ASP A 289 -2.10 3.16 -14.50
N LEU A 290 -1.53 2.90 -13.31
CA LEU A 290 -1.82 3.70 -12.11
C LEU A 290 -1.43 5.18 -12.28
N ARG A 291 -0.46 5.52 -13.14
CA ARG A 291 -0.09 6.91 -13.42
C ARG A 291 -1.18 7.69 -14.13
N GLU A 292 -2.03 7.00 -14.88
CA GLU A 292 -3.11 7.59 -15.67
C GLU A 292 -4.37 7.87 -14.83
N THR A 293 -4.46 7.31 -13.63
CA THR A 293 -5.59 7.53 -12.70
C THR A 293 -5.61 8.93 -12.09
N GLU A 294 -6.80 9.43 -11.70
CA GLU A 294 -6.93 10.75 -11.07
C GLU A 294 -6.15 10.84 -9.75
N GLY A 295 -5.98 9.70 -9.06
CA GLY A 295 -5.22 9.58 -7.82
C GLY A 295 -3.74 9.96 -7.95
N SER A 296 -3.19 9.83 -9.16
CA SER A 296 -1.80 10.14 -9.50
C SER A 296 -1.49 11.65 -9.40
N ARG A 297 -2.47 12.52 -9.65
CA ARG A 297 -2.32 13.99 -9.54
C ARG A 297 -1.94 14.46 -8.13
N TYR A 298 -2.32 13.68 -7.13
CA TYR A 298 -2.09 13.97 -5.71
C TYR A 298 -0.82 13.31 -5.17
N THR A 299 -0.01 12.69 -6.01
CA THR A 299 1.30 12.15 -5.60
C THR A 299 2.32 13.28 -5.52
N GLU A 300 2.98 13.43 -4.37
CA GLU A 300 4.06 14.39 -4.16
C GLU A 300 5.44 13.73 -4.30
N LYS A 301 5.63 12.56 -3.68
CA LYS A 301 6.87 11.79 -3.72
C LYS A 301 6.56 10.30 -3.69
N ASP A 302 7.21 9.54 -4.56
CA ASP A 302 7.11 8.08 -4.63
C ASP A 302 8.44 7.40 -5.05
N THR A 303 9.54 8.08 -4.77
CA THR A 303 10.91 7.63 -5.04
C THR A 303 11.77 7.84 -3.80
N PRO A 304 12.85 7.05 -3.60
CA PRO A 304 13.38 6.02 -4.50
C PRO A 304 12.57 4.71 -4.52
N ILE A 305 12.59 4.02 -5.67
CA ILE A 305 12.01 2.68 -5.84
C ILE A 305 13.09 1.60 -5.75
N TYR A 306 12.95 0.67 -4.82
CA TYR A 306 13.84 -0.46 -4.64
C TYR A 306 13.21 -1.72 -5.24
N THR A 307 13.96 -2.39 -6.12
CA THR A 307 13.61 -3.72 -6.65
C THR A 307 14.53 -4.74 -6.02
N CYS A 308 13.93 -5.75 -5.40
CA CYS A 308 14.58 -6.71 -4.52
C CYS A 308 14.26 -8.14 -4.99
N THR A 309 15.22 -9.05 -4.89
CA THR A 309 15.01 -10.49 -5.14
C THR A 309 15.13 -11.27 -3.84
N ALA A 310 14.10 -12.02 -3.48
CA ALA A 310 14.04 -12.82 -2.26
C ALA A 310 15.12 -13.90 -2.26
N MET A 311 15.78 -14.09 -1.13
CA MET A 311 16.81 -15.10 -0.92
C MET A 311 16.74 -15.67 0.49
N ALA A 312 17.17 -16.92 0.66
CA ALA A 312 17.50 -17.44 1.98
C ALA A 312 18.64 -16.60 2.60
N PRO A 313 18.77 -16.52 3.94
CA PRO A 313 19.82 -15.74 4.60
C PRO A 313 21.22 -16.05 4.06
N GLU A 314 21.56 -17.33 3.88
CA GLU A 314 22.86 -17.76 3.34
C GLU A 314 23.10 -17.22 1.94
N ASP A 315 22.12 -17.37 1.05
CA ASP A 315 22.20 -16.94 -0.35
C ASP A 315 22.30 -15.42 -0.47
N ALA A 316 21.54 -14.69 0.36
CA ALA A 316 21.58 -13.24 0.40
C ALA A 316 22.98 -12.73 0.76
N VAL A 317 23.62 -13.32 1.77
CA VAL A 317 24.97 -12.93 2.19
C VAL A 317 26.01 -13.37 1.16
N ASN A 318 25.89 -14.58 0.59
CA ASN A 318 26.76 -15.07 -0.47
C ASN A 318 26.71 -14.18 -1.73
N SER A 319 25.54 -13.59 -2.03
CA SER A 319 25.36 -12.70 -3.18
C SER A 319 26.23 -11.43 -3.14
N LEU A 320 26.73 -11.04 -1.95
CA LEU A 320 27.60 -9.87 -1.77
C LEU A 320 28.99 -10.03 -2.39
N GLY A 321 29.35 -11.26 -2.81
CA GLY A 321 30.62 -11.59 -3.44
C GLY A 321 31.78 -11.68 -2.44
N ILE A 322 31.50 -12.19 -1.24
CA ILE A 322 32.45 -12.30 -0.11
C ILE A 322 32.79 -13.76 0.19
#